data_AF-A0A660QAF7-F1
#
_entry.id   AF-A0A660QAF7-F1
#
_cell.length_a   1.000
_cell.length_b   1.000
_cell.length_c   1.000
_cell.angle_alpha   90.00
_cell.angle_beta   90.00
_cell.angle_gamma   90.00
#
_symmetry.space_group_name_H-M   'P 1'
#
loop_
_entity.id
_entity.type
_entity.pdbx_description
1 polymer ?
#
loop_
_entity_poly.entity_id
_entity_poly.type
_entity_poly.pdbx_seq_one_letter_code
_entity_poly.pdbx_strand_id
1 'polypeptide(L)'
;CNAISYAHSKGVIHLDLKPSNVIVGDYGDVHVLDWGLSTLVTHLNEYDGEPVSWHSIDEVSLENGQTLTRYLESSSKNRRKRNVVGGTPGYMAPEQAQGSPANIDFQTDVYMLGALLYEILTFHCPIEGKTVKDVLQKTVRGEIPPLGKRAPELKVPAALAAIAMKAMNMDPADRYATVAALIHDLHQFQDGFATRAENPTFITHAILLVKRHKMAVGLIAASAAIIAATLGQSFTSIKKSERVALQALAALQEKNDYIAATAQKVAPTYLDLMAREEKDYAFAAAEQALDTGLAFDPSLEMGWMWKGKMLLCQQRFSEAWNILSGHHGSPVRRDTATLKLAEQYKDQPKVPDAGIPELVRGFKNHNLAGGIPRLFYHLNRAPFDPSTRFPALEASLMLLNPKIETLNFSYAPAKGGGWKIDIGNNPDLDDISPLCGLDIRSLNAGGIGSPDLKLLTESGMEELRLSGTALNHLFELDQLADLQVLDISHTRIRNLINMVKYSQLTSLDISNIEGLSISPQLVWCRNLRSLTVSEKFKDNPTIRALANRGVIIIYAN
;
A
#
# COMPACT_ATOMS: atom_id res chain seq x y z
N CYS A 1 -41.73 39.16 -50.32
CA CYS A 1 -40.56 38.51 -50.97
C CYS A 1 -40.93 37.35 -51.90
N ASN A 2 -41.60 36.28 -51.44
CA ASN A 2 -41.89 35.10 -52.26
C ASN A 2 -42.60 35.39 -53.60
N ALA A 3 -43.65 36.23 -53.57
CA ALA A 3 -44.37 36.63 -54.79
C ALA A 3 -43.47 37.36 -55.81
N ILE A 4 -42.57 38.24 -55.33
CA ILE A 4 -41.63 38.97 -56.18
C ILE A 4 -40.54 38.06 -56.73
N SER A 5 -40.01 37.16 -55.91
CA SER A 5 -39.06 36.14 -56.38
C SER A 5 -39.67 35.28 -57.49
N TYR A 6 -40.96 34.94 -57.39
CA TYR A 6 -41.67 34.24 -58.44
C TYR A 6 -41.84 35.08 -59.71
N ALA A 7 -42.24 36.35 -59.59
CA ALA A 7 -42.36 37.26 -60.73
C ALA A 7 -41.01 37.48 -61.47
N HIS A 8 -39.92 37.64 -60.71
CA HIS A 8 -38.56 37.74 -61.26
C HIS A 8 -38.18 36.49 -62.06
N SER A 9 -38.56 35.29 -61.59
CA SER A 9 -38.34 34.03 -62.33
C SER A 9 -39.07 33.98 -63.68
N LYS A 10 -40.06 34.85 -63.89
CA LYS A 10 -40.79 35.03 -65.15
C LYS A 10 -40.32 36.25 -65.95
N GLY A 11 -39.26 36.92 -65.50
CA GLY A 11 -38.70 38.11 -66.16
C GLY A 11 -39.47 39.40 -65.88
N VAL A 12 -40.42 39.39 -64.94
CA VAL A 12 -41.28 40.55 -64.59
C VAL A 12 -40.68 41.29 -63.41
N ILE A 13 -40.61 42.63 -63.49
CA ILE A 13 -40.22 43.54 -62.40
C ILE A 13 -41.45 44.36 -62.00
N HIS A 14 -41.68 44.56 -60.70
CA HIS A 14 -42.89 45.21 -60.16
C HIS A 14 -42.86 46.73 -60.23
N LEU A 15 -41.72 47.36 -59.87
CA LEU A 15 -41.47 48.81 -59.94
C LEU A 15 -42.25 49.73 -58.98
N ASP A 16 -43.34 49.26 -58.35
CA ASP A 16 -44.09 50.05 -57.35
C ASP A 16 -44.41 49.28 -56.06
N LEU A 17 -43.39 48.72 -55.40
CA LEU A 17 -43.59 48.02 -54.12
C LEU A 17 -43.62 49.01 -52.96
N LYS A 18 -44.77 49.04 -52.27
CA LYS A 18 -45.07 49.92 -51.12
C LYS A 18 -46.16 49.30 -50.23
N PRO A 19 -46.37 49.79 -49.00
CA PRO A 19 -47.30 49.17 -48.06
C PRO A 19 -48.73 49.02 -48.61
N SER A 20 -49.25 50.02 -49.33
CA SER A 20 -50.61 49.96 -49.91
C SER A 20 -50.78 48.87 -50.98
N ASN A 21 -49.68 48.40 -51.57
CA ASN A 21 -49.66 47.38 -52.61
C ASN A 21 -49.41 45.98 -52.01
N VAL A 22 -49.44 45.86 -50.68
CA VAL A 22 -49.32 44.59 -49.96
C VAL A 22 -50.53 44.44 -49.04
N ILE A 23 -51.36 43.42 -49.31
CA ILE A 23 -52.50 43.09 -48.45
C ILE A 23 -52.18 41.87 -47.61
N VAL A 24 -52.54 41.92 -46.33
CA VAL A 24 -52.53 40.77 -45.42
C VAL A 24 -53.98 40.34 -45.21
N GLY A 25 -54.30 39.12 -45.62
CA GLY A 25 -55.61 38.51 -45.41
C GLY A 25 -55.84 38.05 -43.97
N ASP A 26 -57.08 37.65 -43.67
CA ASP A 26 -57.51 37.25 -42.31
C ASP A 26 -56.73 36.07 -41.72
N TYR A 27 -56.07 35.27 -42.56
CA TYR A 27 -55.28 34.10 -42.16
C TYR A 27 -53.77 34.32 -42.25
N GLY A 28 -53.33 35.58 -42.44
CA GLY A 28 -51.92 35.95 -42.53
C GLY A 28 -51.29 35.68 -43.90
N ASP A 29 -52.09 35.35 -44.91
CA ASP A 29 -51.67 35.26 -46.30
C ASP A 29 -51.39 36.66 -46.87
N VAL A 30 -50.23 36.80 -47.53
CA VAL A 30 -49.74 38.10 -48.02
C VAL A 30 -49.83 38.14 -49.54
N HIS A 31 -50.60 39.09 -50.06
CA HIS A 31 -50.81 39.31 -51.50
C HIS A 31 -50.14 40.59 -51.97
N VAL A 32 -49.52 40.54 -53.15
CA VAL A 32 -48.95 41.72 -53.82
C VAL A 32 -49.93 42.19 -54.90
N LEU A 33 -50.32 43.45 -54.81
CA LEU A 33 -51.29 44.11 -55.69
C LEU A 33 -50.64 45.19 -56.55
N ASP A 34 -51.42 45.68 -57.51
CA ASP A 34 -51.09 46.80 -58.40
C ASP A 34 -49.80 46.62 -59.22
N TRP A 35 -49.93 45.78 -60.24
CA TRP A 35 -48.89 45.53 -61.24
C TRP A 35 -48.91 46.56 -62.38
N GLY A 36 -49.58 47.72 -62.20
CA GLY A 36 -49.79 48.72 -63.26
C GLY A 36 -48.51 49.35 -63.81
N LEU A 37 -47.44 49.36 -63.01
CA LEU A 37 -46.10 49.82 -63.40
C LEU A 37 -45.14 48.69 -63.78
N SER A 38 -45.59 47.43 -63.69
CA SER A 38 -44.72 46.29 -63.97
C SER A 38 -44.28 46.22 -65.43
N THR A 39 -43.08 45.70 -65.66
CA THR A 39 -42.52 45.52 -67.01
C THR A 39 -41.67 44.26 -67.09
N LEU A 40 -41.42 43.79 -68.32
CA LEU A 40 -40.44 42.74 -68.56
C LEU A 40 -39.04 43.37 -68.59
N VAL A 41 -38.08 42.75 -67.91
CA VAL A 41 -36.68 43.23 -67.89
C VAL A 41 -36.10 43.40 -69.30
N THR A 42 -36.50 42.53 -70.24
CA THR A 42 -36.10 42.61 -71.65
C THR A 42 -36.57 43.90 -72.34
N HIS A 43 -37.70 44.47 -71.92
CA HIS A 43 -38.21 45.74 -72.49
C HIS A 43 -37.45 46.97 -72.00
N LEU A 44 -36.78 46.89 -70.85
CA LEU A 44 -35.93 47.96 -70.34
C LEU A 44 -34.55 47.94 -71.00
N ASN A 45 -33.99 46.75 -71.22
CA ASN A 45 -32.70 46.58 -71.91
C ASN A 45 -32.73 47.04 -73.38
N GLU A 46 -33.91 47.09 -74.00
CA GLU A 46 -34.13 47.56 -75.38
C GLU A 46 -34.27 49.09 -75.50
N TYR A 47 -34.32 49.85 -74.39
CA TYR A 47 -34.50 51.31 -74.40
C TYR A 47 -33.16 52.05 -74.49
N ASP A 48 -32.96 52.82 -75.57
CA ASP A 48 -31.77 53.63 -75.87
C ASP A 48 -31.99 55.15 -75.73
N GLY A 49 -33.14 55.56 -75.19
CA GLY A 49 -33.50 56.97 -75.05
C GLY A 49 -32.82 57.67 -73.87
N GLU A 50 -32.87 59.00 -73.89
CA GLU A 50 -32.32 59.85 -72.81
C GLU A 50 -32.99 59.57 -71.44
N PRO A 51 -32.29 59.82 -70.33
CA PRO A 51 -32.85 59.71 -68.99
C PRO A 51 -34.10 60.57 -68.79
N VAL A 52 -35.00 60.08 -67.95
CA VAL A 52 -36.25 60.74 -67.62
C VAL A 52 -35.99 61.92 -66.68
N SER A 53 -36.18 63.14 -67.21
CA SER A 53 -36.10 64.36 -66.42
C SER A 53 -37.31 64.53 -65.50
N TRP A 54 -37.08 64.62 -64.19
CA TRP A 54 -38.13 64.89 -63.18
C TRP A 54 -38.37 66.39 -62.91
N HIS A 55 -37.69 67.30 -63.63
CA HIS A 55 -37.68 68.76 -63.38
C HIS A 55 -39.05 69.47 -63.43
N SER A 56 -40.09 68.83 -63.97
CA SER A 56 -41.47 69.37 -64.03
C SER A 56 -42.30 69.13 -62.75
N ILE A 57 -41.71 68.51 -61.72
CA ILE A 57 -42.40 68.09 -60.49
C ILE A 57 -41.87 68.90 -59.27
N ASP A 58 -41.16 70.00 -59.53
CA ASP A 58 -40.39 70.76 -58.52
C ASP A 58 -41.23 71.40 -57.39
N GLU A 59 -42.55 71.58 -57.58
CA GLU A 59 -43.47 72.23 -56.62
C GLU A 59 -44.64 71.33 -56.17
N VAL A 60 -44.64 70.04 -56.51
CA VAL A 60 -45.72 69.13 -56.09
C VAL A 60 -45.56 68.79 -54.60
N SER A 61 -46.53 69.26 -53.80
CA SER A 61 -46.65 68.87 -52.39
C SER A 61 -46.93 67.38 -52.31
N LEU A 62 -46.21 66.66 -51.45
CA LEU A 62 -46.44 65.23 -51.23
C LEU A 62 -47.77 65.02 -50.50
N GLU A 63 -48.76 64.46 -51.18
CA GLU A 63 -49.79 63.70 -50.48
C GLU A 63 -49.28 62.26 -50.29
N ASN A 64 -49.46 61.71 -49.09
CA ASN A 64 -48.94 60.39 -48.75
C ASN A 64 -49.46 59.32 -49.73
N GLY A 65 -48.54 58.56 -50.33
CA GLY A 65 -48.85 57.37 -51.15
C GLY A 65 -49.06 57.60 -52.64
N GLN A 66 -48.87 58.82 -53.16
CA GLN A 66 -48.98 59.10 -54.60
C GLN A 66 -47.90 58.37 -55.42
N THR A 67 -48.32 57.57 -56.41
CA THR A 67 -47.44 56.95 -57.40
C THR A 67 -47.13 57.95 -58.53
N LEU A 68 -45.85 58.28 -58.72
CA LEU A 68 -45.39 59.07 -59.86
C LEU A 68 -45.29 58.17 -61.08
N THR A 69 -45.81 58.64 -62.21
CA THR A 69 -45.82 57.88 -63.46
C THR A 69 -45.41 58.80 -64.60
N ARG A 70 -44.35 58.44 -65.34
CA ARG A 70 -43.98 59.09 -66.60
C ARG A 70 -43.84 58.06 -67.72
N TYR A 71 -44.52 58.32 -68.83
CA TYR A 71 -44.45 57.50 -70.03
C TYR A 71 -43.17 57.81 -70.79
N LEU A 72 -42.42 56.77 -71.17
CA LEU A 72 -41.26 56.89 -72.06
C LEU A 72 -41.77 57.00 -73.50
N GLU A 73 -41.46 58.10 -74.18
CA GLU A 73 -41.69 58.25 -75.61
C GLU A 73 -40.53 57.62 -76.39
N SER A 74 -40.78 56.53 -77.10
CA SER A 74 -39.82 55.96 -78.06
C SER A 74 -39.96 56.68 -79.41
N SER A 75 -38.85 57.06 -80.04
CA SER A 75 -38.79 57.68 -81.37
C SER A 75 -39.17 56.73 -82.55
N SER A 76 -39.78 55.56 -82.29
CA SER A 76 -40.08 54.58 -83.34
C SER A 76 -41.55 54.54 -83.77
N LYS A 77 -41.80 54.70 -85.08
CA LYS A 77 -43.10 54.92 -85.76
C LYS A 77 -44.12 53.77 -85.71
N ASN A 78 -44.01 52.79 -84.81
CA ASN A 78 -45.02 51.72 -84.68
C ASN A 78 -45.53 51.56 -83.25
N ARG A 79 -46.82 51.87 -83.06
CA ARG A 79 -47.58 51.71 -81.81
C ARG A 79 -47.54 50.26 -81.32
N ARG A 80 -46.90 50.03 -80.16
CA ARG A 80 -47.37 49.28 -78.97
C ARG A 80 -46.17 48.85 -78.13
N LYS A 81 -45.74 49.72 -77.21
CA LYS A 81 -45.08 49.42 -75.92
C LYS A 81 -44.90 50.75 -75.19
N ARG A 82 -45.74 50.99 -74.17
CA ARG A 82 -45.57 52.11 -73.24
C ARG A 82 -44.63 51.61 -72.16
N ASN A 83 -43.33 51.83 -72.29
CA ASN A 83 -42.47 51.68 -71.13
C ASN A 83 -42.77 52.87 -70.21
N VAL A 84 -43.00 52.59 -68.93
CA VAL A 84 -43.37 53.61 -67.94
C VAL A 84 -42.30 53.59 -66.88
N VAL A 85 -41.71 54.74 -66.59
CA VAL A 85 -40.86 54.91 -65.42
C VAL A 85 -41.70 55.58 -64.36
N GLY A 86 -41.86 54.88 -63.24
CA GLY A 86 -42.71 55.33 -62.16
C GLY A 86 -42.42 54.57 -60.88
N GLY A 87 -43.08 54.99 -59.81
CA GLY A 87 -42.97 54.42 -58.47
C GLY A 87 -43.46 55.41 -57.42
N THR A 88 -43.33 55.06 -56.15
CA THR A 88 -43.79 55.90 -55.04
C THR A 88 -42.61 56.54 -54.31
N PRO A 89 -42.53 57.89 -54.22
CA PRO A 89 -41.48 58.58 -53.45
C PRO A 89 -41.36 58.04 -52.03
N GLY A 90 -40.12 57.83 -51.57
CA GLY A 90 -39.81 57.23 -50.26
C GLY A 90 -39.53 55.73 -50.32
N TYR A 91 -40.03 55.04 -51.36
CA TYR A 91 -39.76 53.61 -51.62
C TYR A 91 -38.92 53.37 -52.86
N MET A 92 -39.01 54.26 -53.86
CA MET A 92 -38.25 54.17 -55.12
C MET A 92 -36.77 53.88 -54.89
N ALA A 93 -36.21 53.01 -55.72
CA ALA A 93 -34.76 52.82 -55.75
C ALA A 93 -34.05 54.06 -56.36
N PRO A 94 -32.76 54.30 -56.04
CA PRO A 94 -31.97 55.40 -56.59
C PRO A 94 -32.00 55.47 -58.12
N GLU A 95 -31.94 54.34 -58.82
CA GLU A 95 -32.01 54.26 -60.28
C GLU A 95 -33.37 54.72 -60.85
N GLN A 96 -34.47 54.48 -60.12
CA GLN A 96 -35.80 55.00 -60.47
C GLN A 96 -35.88 56.50 -60.20
N ALA A 97 -35.33 56.95 -59.06
CA ALA A 97 -35.32 58.37 -58.69
C ALA A 97 -34.42 59.23 -59.63
N GLN A 98 -33.37 58.65 -60.19
CA GLN A 98 -32.54 59.28 -61.24
C GLN A 98 -33.24 59.32 -62.60
N GLY A 99 -34.27 58.49 -62.80
CA GLY A 99 -34.99 58.39 -64.07
C GLY A 99 -34.21 57.64 -65.15
N SER A 100 -33.28 56.75 -64.79
CA SER A 100 -32.40 56.03 -65.73
C SER A 100 -32.96 54.64 -66.05
N PRO A 101 -33.72 54.43 -67.15
CA PRO A 101 -34.44 53.17 -67.37
C PRO A 101 -33.49 52.00 -67.65
N ALA A 102 -32.33 52.29 -68.23
CA ALA A 102 -31.27 51.32 -68.53
C ALA A 102 -30.63 50.70 -67.27
N ASN A 103 -30.81 51.33 -66.10
CA ASN A 103 -30.24 50.85 -64.82
C ASN A 103 -31.27 50.11 -63.96
N ILE A 104 -32.53 50.01 -64.41
CA ILE A 104 -33.60 49.31 -63.69
C ILE A 104 -33.49 47.81 -63.97
N ASP A 105 -33.41 47.01 -62.91
CA ASP A 105 -33.30 45.55 -62.98
C ASP A 105 -34.02 44.91 -61.77
N PHE A 106 -33.96 43.58 -61.61
CA PHE A 106 -34.54 42.86 -60.47
C PHE A 106 -34.08 43.41 -59.11
N GLN A 107 -32.87 43.99 -59.03
CA GLN A 107 -32.32 44.59 -57.81
C GLN A 107 -33.03 45.91 -57.42
N THR A 108 -33.80 46.51 -58.33
CA THR A 108 -34.70 47.63 -58.05
C THR A 108 -35.84 47.20 -57.14
N ASP A 109 -36.46 46.05 -57.39
CA ASP A 109 -37.47 45.49 -56.48
C ASP A 109 -36.87 45.02 -55.15
N VAL A 110 -35.60 44.56 -55.14
CA VAL A 110 -34.89 44.22 -53.90
C VAL A 110 -34.75 45.45 -53.00
N TYR A 111 -34.44 46.62 -53.57
CA TYR A 111 -34.39 47.87 -52.82
C TYR A 111 -35.74 48.18 -52.18
N MET A 112 -36.83 48.11 -52.94
CA MET A 112 -38.17 48.40 -52.40
C MET A 112 -38.63 47.38 -51.36
N LEU A 113 -38.25 46.10 -51.48
CA LEU A 113 -38.47 45.10 -50.43
C LEU A 113 -37.66 45.44 -49.16
N GLY A 114 -36.45 45.98 -49.32
CA GLY A 114 -35.65 46.54 -48.23
C GLY A 114 -36.33 47.75 -47.57
N ALA A 115 -36.91 48.64 -48.37
CA ALA A 115 -37.67 49.81 -47.91
C ALA A 115 -38.91 49.41 -47.11
N LEU A 116 -39.66 48.43 -47.59
CA LEU A 116 -40.78 47.82 -46.87
C LEU A 116 -40.33 47.20 -45.54
N LEU A 117 -39.24 46.43 -45.55
CA LEU A 117 -38.70 45.83 -44.33
C LEU A 117 -38.26 46.91 -43.33
N TYR A 118 -37.59 47.96 -43.80
CA TYR A 118 -37.20 49.09 -42.96
C TYR A 118 -38.40 49.74 -42.29
N GLU A 119 -39.46 50.00 -43.03
CA GLU A 119 -40.67 50.59 -42.46
C GLU A 119 -41.37 49.64 -41.50
N ILE A 120 -41.46 48.34 -41.80
CA ILE A 120 -42.01 47.34 -40.86
C ILE A 120 -41.24 47.35 -39.54
N LEU A 121 -39.91 47.50 -39.60
CA LEU A 121 -39.04 47.47 -38.42
C LEU A 121 -38.97 48.79 -37.65
N THR A 122 -39.31 49.91 -38.29
CA THR A 122 -39.18 51.25 -37.69
C THR A 122 -40.50 52.00 -37.54
N PHE A 123 -41.58 51.53 -38.16
CA PHE A 123 -42.85 52.23 -38.37
C PHE A 123 -42.73 53.58 -39.08
N HIS A 124 -41.62 53.82 -39.78
CA HIS A 124 -41.37 55.06 -40.51
C HIS A 124 -40.90 54.76 -41.92
N CYS A 125 -41.31 55.60 -42.87
CA CYS A 125 -40.80 55.53 -44.23
C CYS A 125 -39.27 55.73 -44.22
N PRO A 126 -38.50 55.01 -45.06
CA PRO A 126 -37.04 55.12 -45.09
C PRO A 126 -36.54 56.53 -45.41
N ILE A 127 -37.24 57.23 -46.30
CA ILE A 127 -36.90 58.59 -46.74
C ILE A 127 -38.16 59.45 -46.76
N GLU A 128 -38.12 60.54 -46.01
CA GLU A 128 -39.19 61.54 -45.91
C GLU A 128 -38.69 62.92 -46.32
N GLY A 129 -39.61 63.74 -46.83
CA GLY A 129 -39.31 65.08 -47.31
C GLY A 129 -40.58 65.92 -47.46
N LYS A 130 -40.40 67.23 -47.65
CA LYS A 130 -41.53 68.17 -47.78
C LYS A 130 -42.13 68.20 -49.18
N THR A 131 -41.30 67.91 -50.19
CA THR A 131 -41.69 67.90 -51.61
C THR A 131 -41.18 66.62 -52.27
N VAL A 132 -41.81 66.23 -53.39
CA VAL A 132 -41.37 65.08 -54.18
C VAL A 132 -39.89 65.17 -54.52
N LYS A 133 -39.44 66.36 -54.97
CA LYS A 133 -38.04 66.64 -55.34
C LYS A 133 -37.07 66.36 -54.18
N ASP A 134 -37.40 66.80 -52.97
CA ASP A 134 -36.58 66.59 -51.77
C ASP A 134 -36.40 65.08 -51.48
N VAL A 135 -37.48 64.30 -51.56
CA VAL A 135 -37.43 62.85 -51.36
C VAL A 135 -36.60 62.16 -52.45
N LEU A 136 -36.79 62.51 -53.72
CA LEU A 136 -36.00 61.94 -54.82
C LEU A 136 -34.51 62.28 -54.68
N GLN A 137 -34.16 63.52 -54.33
CA GLN A 137 -32.75 63.91 -54.11
C GLN A 137 -32.11 63.15 -52.95
N LYS A 138 -32.82 63.00 -51.81
CA LYS A 138 -32.36 62.19 -50.68
C LYS A 138 -32.19 60.71 -51.05
N THR A 139 -33.09 60.19 -51.87
CA THR A 139 -33.02 58.82 -52.40
C THR A 139 -31.76 58.62 -53.23
N VAL A 140 -31.48 59.54 -54.16
CA VAL A 140 -30.28 59.49 -55.01
C VAL A 140 -28.98 59.67 -54.21
N ARG A 141 -29.02 60.39 -53.09
CA ARG A 141 -27.87 60.56 -52.18
C ARG A 141 -27.71 59.44 -51.16
N GLY A 142 -28.66 58.51 -51.07
CA GLY A 142 -28.66 57.43 -50.07
C GLY A 142 -28.76 57.92 -48.63
N GLU A 143 -29.46 59.05 -48.40
CA GLU A 143 -29.64 59.63 -47.07
C GLU A 143 -30.68 58.84 -46.24
N ILE A 144 -30.40 57.57 -45.96
CA ILE A 144 -31.27 56.67 -45.17
C ILE A 144 -30.74 56.59 -43.73
N PRO A 145 -31.50 57.03 -42.71
CA PRO A 145 -31.09 56.91 -41.32
C PRO A 145 -30.93 55.43 -40.92
N PRO A 146 -29.85 55.01 -40.22
CA PRO A 146 -29.76 53.66 -39.68
C PRO A 146 -30.95 53.34 -38.76
N LEU A 147 -31.50 52.11 -38.82
CA LEU A 147 -32.73 51.74 -38.10
C LEU A 147 -32.64 52.03 -36.59
N GLY A 148 -31.49 51.74 -35.96
CA GLY A 148 -31.27 52.00 -34.53
C GLY A 148 -31.20 53.47 -34.15
N LYS A 149 -31.02 54.39 -35.11
CA LYS A 149 -31.15 55.84 -34.91
C LYS A 149 -32.55 56.34 -35.22
N ARG A 150 -33.24 55.71 -36.18
CA ARG A 150 -34.61 56.07 -36.58
C ARG A 150 -35.64 55.71 -35.51
N ALA A 151 -35.52 54.52 -34.94
CA ALA A 151 -36.42 53.97 -33.92
C ALA A 151 -35.62 53.27 -32.79
N PRO A 152 -34.85 54.02 -31.98
CA PRO A 152 -34.01 53.44 -30.91
C PRO A 152 -34.82 52.65 -29.86
N GLU A 153 -36.08 52.99 -29.65
CA GLU A 153 -36.99 52.38 -28.70
C GLU A 153 -37.43 50.95 -29.08
N LEU A 154 -37.47 50.63 -30.37
CA LEU A 154 -37.95 49.32 -30.87
C LEU A 154 -36.92 48.20 -30.74
N LYS A 155 -35.65 48.51 -30.39
CA LYS A 155 -34.55 47.54 -30.21
C LYS A 155 -34.45 46.52 -31.35
N VAL A 156 -34.48 47.02 -32.58
CA VAL A 156 -34.42 46.19 -33.79
C VAL A 156 -33.17 45.28 -33.76
N PRO A 157 -33.31 43.95 -33.97
CA PRO A 157 -32.16 43.04 -34.02
C PRO A 157 -31.14 43.46 -35.08
N ALA A 158 -29.86 43.47 -34.71
CA ALA A 158 -28.78 43.91 -35.60
C ALA A 158 -28.76 43.16 -36.95
N ALA A 159 -29.03 41.86 -36.94
CA ALA A 159 -29.12 41.05 -38.16
C ALA A 159 -30.24 41.53 -39.11
N LEU A 160 -31.44 41.81 -38.59
CA LEU A 160 -32.55 42.33 -39.41
C LEU A 160 -32.27 43.74 -39.93
N ALA A 161 -31.67 44.60 -39.10
CA ALA A 161 -31.24 45.93 -39.52
C ALA A 161 -30.20 45.86 -40.65
N ALA A 162 -29.23 44.95 -40.55
CA ALA A 162 -28.23 44.72 -41.59
C ALA A 162 -28.87 44.22 -42.89
N ILE A 163 -29.85 43.31 -42.83
CA ILE A 163 -30.58 42.81 -44.00
C ILE A 163 -31.32 43.97 -44.70
N ALA A 164 -32.06 44.79 -43.95
CA ALA A 164 -32.79 45.93 -44.51
C ALA A 164 -31.86 46.95 -45.16
N MET A 165 -30.77 47.33 -44.48
CA MET A 165 -29.80 48.29 -45.00
C MET A 165 -29.02 47.76 -46.21
N LYS A 166 -28.69 46.46 -46.23
CA LYS A 166 -28.04 45.83 -47.38
C LYS A 166 -28.96 45.81 -48.60
N ALA A 167 -30.23 45.49 -48.42
CA ALA A 167 -31.20 45.51 -49.51
C ALA A 167 -31.37 46.92 -50.12
N MET A 168 -31.28 47.97 -49.30
CA MET A 168 -31.41 49.37 -49.72
C MET A 168 -30.09 50.07 -50.05
N ASN A 169 -29.02 49.34 -50.36
CA ASN A 169 -27.75 49.99 -50.72
C ASN A 169 -27.91 50.81 -52.01
N MET A 170 -27.17 51.91 -52.16
CA MET A 170 -27.28 52.80 -53.31
C MET A 170 -26.91 52.08 -54.61
N ASP A 171 -25.74 51.45 -54.62
CA ASP A 171 -25.27 50.66 -55.74
C ASP A 171 -25.99 49.31 -55.76
N PRO A 172 -26.70 48.95 -56.85
CA PRO A 172 -27.28 47.63 -57.00
C PRO A 172 -26.29 46.49 -56.73
N ALA A 173 -25.00 46.63 -57.09
CA ALA A 173 -23.99 45.58 -56.90
C ALA A 173 -23.76 45.20 -55.43
N ASP A 174 -24.02 46.12 -54.49
CA ASP A 174 -23.88 45.87 -53.05
C ASP A 174 -25.18 45.36 -52.39
N ARG A 175 -26.27 45.27 -53.15
CA ARG A 175 -27.55 44.70 -52.69
C ARG A 175 -27.51 43.17 -52.73
N TYR A 176 -28.64 42.55 -52.41
CA TYR A 176 -28.82 41.14 -52.72
C TYR A 176 -29.01 40.97 -54.23
N ALA A 177 -28.16 40.15 -54.85
CA ALA A 177 -28.24 39.84 -56.28
C ALA A 177 -29.62 39.29 -56.72
N THR A 178 -30.37 38.66 -55.80
CA THR A 178 -31.73 38.16 -56.05
C THR A 178 -32.61 38.27 -54.81
N VAL A 179 -33.93 38.29 -55.00
CA VAL A 179 -34.90 38.20 -53.89
C VAL A 179 -34.77 36.88 -53.13
N ALA A 180 -34.37 35.79 -53.78
CA ALA A 180 -34.11 34.51 -53.13
C ALA A 180 -32.95 34.60 -52.11
N ALA A 181 -31.90 35.36 -52.41
CA ALA A 181 -30.80 35.61 -51.48
C ALA A 181 -31.25 36.43 -50.26
N LEU A 182 -32.15 37.40 -50.46
CA LEU A 182 -32.79 38.15 -49.37
C LEU A 182 -33.66 37.23 -48.48
N ILE A 183 -34.47 36.35 -49.09
CA ILE A 183 -35.29 35.35 -48.37
C ILE A 183 -34.41 34.44 -47.52
N HIS A 184 -33.28 33.98 -48.05
CA HIS A 184 -32.34 33.12 -47.33
C HIS A 184 -31.83 33.77 -46.05
N ASP A 185 -31.40 35.04 -46.09
CA ASP A 185 -30.92 35.74 -44.90
C ASP A 185 -32.04 35.99 -43.87
N LEU A 186 -33.27 36.22 -44.31
CA LEU A 186 -34.44 36.32 -43.41
C LEU A 186 -34.73 35.00 -42.70
N HIS A 187 -34.69 33.87 -43.41
CA HIS A 187 -34.85 32.55 -42.79
C HIS A 187 -33.71 32.23 -41.82
N GLN A 188 -32.45 32.53 -42.20
CA GLN A 188 -31.30 32.36 -41.30
C GLN A 188 -31.51 33.10 -39.98
N PHE A 189 -32.00 34.35 -40.03
CA PHE A 189 -32.33 35.09 -38.81
C PHE A 189 -33.44 34.42 -37.99
N GLN A 190 -34.55 34.01 -38.63
CA GLN A 190 -35.69 33.37 -37.97
C GLN A 190 -35.29 32.06 -37.28
N ASP A 191 -34.41 31.29 -37.93
CA ASP A 191 -33.89 30.01 -37.43
C ASP A 191 -32.76 30.18 -36.39
N GLY A 192 -32.41 31.44 -36.07
CA GLY A 192 -31.37 31.78 -35.08
C GLY A 192 -29.95 31.48 -35.56
N PHE A 193 -29.72 31.49 -36.87
CA PHE A 193 -28.40 31.41 -37.49
C PHE A 193 -27.87 32.79 -37.85
N ALA A 194 -26.56 32.83 -38.10
CA ALA A 194 -25.92 34.04 -38.54
C ALA A 194 -26.32 34.38 -39.98
N THR A 195 -26.54 35.67 -40.25
CA THR A 195 -26.95 36.16 -41.57
C THR A 195 -25.73 36.61 -42.38
N ARG A 196 -25.82 36.63 -43.72
CA ARG A 196 -24.70 37.13 -44.53
C ARG A 196 -24.56 38.65 -44.43
N ALA A 197 -25.65 39.35 -44.12
CA ALA A 197 -25.65 40.80 -43.95
C ALA A 197 -24.84 41.28 -42.73
N GLU A 198 -24.75 40.49 -41.65
CA GLU A 198 -24.13 40.92 -40.40
C GLU A 198 -22.61 40.68 -40.30
N ASN A 199 -21.97 40.12 -41.35
CA ASN A 199 -20.54 39.75 -41.36
C ASN A 199 -20.11 38.97 -40.08
N PRO A 200 -20.72 37.81 -39.81
CA PRO A 200 -20.61 37.14 -38.52
C PRO A 200 -19.22 36.57 -38.24
N THR A 201 -18.76 36.72 -37.00
CA THR A 201 -17.50 36.14 -36.51
C THR A 201 -17.70 34.72 -35.95
N PHE A 202 -16.60 34.00 -35.69
CA PHE A 202 -16.64 32.69 -35.01
C PHE A 202 -17.38 32.75 -33.65
N ILE A 203 -17.19 33.83 -32.90
CA ILE A 203 -17.86 34.06 -31.60
C ILE A 203 -19.39 34.17 -31.79
N THR A 204 -19.84 34.84 -32.86
CA THR A 204 -21.27 34.99 -33.18
C THR A 204 -21.92 33.61 -33.38
N HIS A 205 -21.25 32.74 -34.15
CA HIS A 205 -21.71 31.36 -34.37
C HIS A 205 -21.74 30.55 -33.07
N ALA A 206 -20.73 30.69 -32.21
CA ALA A 206 -20.68 29.99 -30.92
C ALA A 206 -21.83 30.44 -29.98
N ILE A 207 -22.12 31.74 -29.91
CA ILE A 207 -23.22 32.27 -29.08
C ILE A 207 -24.57 31.78 -29.60
N LEU A 208 -24.79 31.81 -30.92
CA LEU A 208 -26.03 31.34 -31.53
C LEU A 208 -26.20 29.82 -31.35
N LEU A 209 -25.12 29.05 -31.44
CA LEU A 209 -25.11 27.61 -31.14
C LEU A 209 -25.54 27.34 -29.69
N VAL A 210 -24.99 28.07 -28.72
CA VAL A 210 -25.37 27.96 -27.30
C VAL A 210 -26.85 28.34 -27.11
N LYS A 211 -27.32 29.41 -27.77
CA LYS A 211 -28.73 29.83 -27.69
C LYS A 211 -29.69 28.79 -28.25
N ARG A 212 -29.31 28.07 -29.31
CA ARG A 212 -30.13 27.01 -29.92
C ARG A 212 -30.10 25.70 -29.12
N HIS A 213 -28.98 25.38 -28.47
CA HIS A 213 -28.78 24.09 -27.77
C HIS A 213 -28.57 24.23 -26.26
N LYS A 214 -29.33 25.12 -25.60
CA LYS A 214 -29.17 25.43 -24.15
C LYS A 214 -29.16 24.19 -23.25
N MET A 215 -30.05 23.22 -23.51
CA MET A 215 -30.15 21.98 -22.74
C MET A 215 -28.90 21.10 -22.89
N ALA A 216 -28.42 20.90 -24.11
CA ALA A 216 -27.26 20.06 -24.38
C ALA A 216 -25.98 20.67 -23.78
N VAL A 217 -25.78 21.99 -23.94
CA VAL A 217 -24.65 22.70 -23.35
C VAL A 217 -24.70 22.66 -21.82
N GLY A 218 -25.88 22.85 -21.22
CA GLY A 218 -26.08 22.73 -19.78
C GLY A 218 -25.74 21.34 -19.25
N LEU A 219 -26.17 20.28 -19.93
CA LEU A 219 -25.84 18.89 -19.57
C LEU A 219 -24.34 18.59 -19.67
N ILE A 220 -23.67 19.07 -20.71
CA ILE A 220 -22.22 18.92 -20.88
C ILE A 220 -21.48 19.63 -19.74
N ALA A 221 -21.86 20.88 -19.43
CA ALA A 221 -21.24 21.65 -18.35
C ALA A 221 -21.45 20.99 -16.97
N ALA A 222 -22.66 20.52 -16.68
CA ALA A 222 -22.96 19.80 -15.44
C ALA A 222 -22.16 18.49 -15.34
N SER A 223 -22.07 17.73 -16.43
CA SER A 223 -21.30 16.49 -16.48
C SER A 223 -19.81 16.75 -16.25
N ALA A 224 -19.25 17.78 -16.89
CA ALA A 224 -17.86 18.19 -16.69
C ALA A 224 -17.58 18.62 -15.24
N ALA A 225 -18.52 19.34 -14.60
CA ALA A 225 -18.40 19.74 -13.20
C ALA A 225 -18.40 18.52 -12.26
N ILE A 226 -19.28 17.54 -12.50
CA ILE A 226 -19.31 16.29 -11.73
C ILE A 226 -18.00 15.52 -11.89
N ILE A 227 -17.50 15.37 -13.13
CA ILE A 227 -16.22 14.69 -13.40
C ILE A 227 -15.06 15.41 -12.70
N ALA A 228 -15.02 16.74 -12.75
CA ALA A 228 -13.98 17.51 -12.05
C ALA A 228 -14.04 17.32 -10.53
N ALA A 229 -15.25 17.30 -9.95
CA ALA A 229 -15.45 17.07 -8.52
C ALA A 229 -15.02 15.65 -8.09
N THR A 230 -15.39 14.61 -8.85
CA THR A 230 -15.01 13.23 -8.55
C THR A 230 -13.51 12.99 -8.71
N LEU A 231 -12.88 13.59 -9.73
CA LEU A 231 -11.41 13.55 -9.90
C LEU A 231 -10.70 14.26 -8.75
N GLY A 232 -11.19 15.43 -8.33
CA GLY A 232 -10.65 16.16 -7.18
C GLY A 232 -10.76 15.38 -5.86
N GLN A 233 -11.92 14.77 -5.60
CA GLN A 233 -12.12 13.88 -4.44
C GLN A 233 -11.21 12.66 -4.50
N SER A 234 -11.08 12.01 -5.66
CA SER A 234 -10.21 10.85 -5.83
C SER A 234 -8.74 11.20 -5.58
N PHE A 235 -8.26 12.33 -6.11
CA PHE A 235 -6.89 12.79 -5.92
C PHE A 235 -6.57 13.09 -4.44
N THR A 236 -7.48 13.74 -3.73
CA THR A 236 -7.31 14.00 -2.29
C THR A 236 -7.35 12.73 -1.45
N SER A 237 -8.22 11.78 -1.80
CA SER A 237 -8.30 10.47 -1.15
C SER A 237 -7.00 9.66 -1.33
N ILE A 238 -6.45 9.64 -2.55
CA ILE A 238 -5.17 8.97 -2.86
C ILE A 238 -4.03 9.57 -2.04
N LYS A 239 -3.93 10.90 -1.96
CA LYS A 239 -2.91 11.57 -1.12
C LYS A 239 -3.07 11.26 0.37
N LYS A 240 -4.30 11.11 0.86
CA LYS A 240 -4.57 10.72 2.25
C LYS A 240 -4.13 9.28 2.50
N SER A 241 -4.46 8.35 1.60
CA SER A 241 -4.06 6.94 1.73
C SER A 241 -2.54 6.76 1.67
N GLU A 242 -1.84 7.53 0.83
CA GLU A 242 -0.38 7.50 0.76
C GLU A 242 0.26 7.92 2.09
N ARG A 243 -0.23 8.99 2.72
CA ARG A 243 0.27 9.43 4.04
C ARG A 243 0.04 8.38 5.13
N VAL A 244 -1.14 7.75 5.15
CA VAL A 244 -1.45 6.68 6.11
C VAL A 244 -0.52 5.48 5.89
N ALA A 245 -0.27 5.10 4.64
CA ALA A 245 0.65 4.01 4.31
C ALA A 245 2.09 4.31 4.75
N LEU A 246 2.57 5.53 4.49
CA LEU A 246 3.91 5.97 4.92
C LEU A 246 4.04 5.99 6.45
N GLN A 247 3.01 6.45 7.17
CA GLN A 247 2.98 6.42 8.64
C GLN A 247 2.98 4.98 9.18
N ALA A 248 2.21 4.08 8.57
CA ALA A 248 2.19 2.68 8.94
C ALA A 248 3.54 2.01 8.70
N LEU A 249 4.22 2.32 7.60
CA LEU A 249 5.56 1.82 7.30
C LEU A 249 6.58 2.30 8.34
N ALA A 250 6.56 3.59 8.68
CA ALA A 250 7.45 4.15 9.70
C ALA A 250 7.22 3.51 11.08
N ALA A 251 5.95 3.32 11.48
CA ALA A 251 5.61 2.65 12.74
C ALA A 251 6.04 1.17 12.77
N LEU A 252 5.98 0.47 11.63
CA LEU A 252 6.49 -0.90 11.51
C LEU A 252 8.01 -0.95 11.62
N GLN A 253 8.73 -0.01 11.01
CA GLN A 253 10.18 0.09 11.14
C GLN A 253 10.58 0.35 12.60
N GLU A 254 9.96 1.34 13.25
CA GLU A 254 10.21 1.64 14.67
C GLU A 254 9.96 0.42 15.57
N LYS A 255 8.86 -0.32 15.33
CA LYS A 255 8.56 -1.55 16.08
C LYS A 255 9.60 -2.64 15.85
N ASN A 256 10.06 -2.82 14.61
CA ASN A 256 11.09 -3.81 14.30
C ASN A 256 12.43 -3.45 14.96
N ASP A 257 12.82 -2.17 14.92
CA ASP A 257 14.02 -1.67 15.58
C ASP A 257 13.92 -1.85 17.10
N TYR A 258 12.75 -1.58 17.69
CA TYR A 258 12.50 -1.84 19.10
C TYR A 258 12.63 -3.33 19.46
N ILE A 259 12.07 -4.23 18.64
CA ILE A 259 12.18 -5.69 18.85
C ILE A 259 13.65 -6.12 18.76
N ALA A 260 14.39 -5.67 17.74
CA ALA A 260 15.80 -5.99 17.57
C ALA A 260 16.66 -5.48 18.75
N ALA A 261 16.43 -4.24 19.19
CA ALA A 261 17.12 -3.67 20.35
C ALA A 261 16.76 -4.40 21.65
N THR A 262 15.51 -4.87 21.80
CA THR A 262 15.08 -5.65 22.96
C THR A 262 15.70 -7.05 22.95
N ALA A 263 15.73 -7.72 21.78
CA ALA A 263 16.37 -9.01 21.60
C ALA A 263 17.84 -8.97 22.02
N GLN A 264 18.59 -7.96 21.56
CA GLN A 264 20.00 -7.76 21.95
C GLN A 264 20.19 -7.55 23.45
N LYS A 265 19.25 -6.88 24.14
CA LYS A 265 19.32 -6.69 25.59
C LYS A 265 19.03 -7.96 26.38
N VAL A 266 18.20 -8.86 25.85
CA VAL A 266 17.79 -10.10 26.53
C VAL A 266 18.78 -11.24 26.27
N ALA A 267 19.46 -11.24 25.12
CA ALA A 267 20.37 -12.29 24.72
C ALA A 267 21.48 -12.63 25.76
N PRO A 268 22.12 -11.64 26.45
CA PRO A 268 23.04 -11.93 27.55
C PRO A 268 22.42 -12.70 28.72
N THR A 269 21.13 -12.50 29.02
CA THR A 269 20.43 -13.23 30.09
C THR A 269 20.33 -14.73 29.78
N TYR A 270 20.24 -15.10 28.50
CA TYR A 270 20.30 -16.49 28.10
C TYR A 270 21.70 -17.10 28.27
N LEU A 271 22.77 -16.31 28.16
CA LEU A 271 24.12 -16.77 28.51
C LEU A 271 24.27 -16.98 30.02
N ASP A 272 23.67 -16.12 30.84
CA ASP A 272 23.64 -16.34 32.30
C ASP A 272 22.86 -17.60 32.67
N LEU A 273 21.71 -17.84 32.01
CA LEU A 273 20.94 -19.07 32.17
C LEU A 273 21.76 -20.27 31.75
N MET A 274 22.36 -20.25 30.55
CA MET A 274 23.24 -21.31 30.06
C MET A 274 24.35 -21.63 31.07
N ALA A 275 25.04 -20.61 31.61
CA ALA A 275 26.12 -20.81 32.56
C ALA A 275 25.65 -21.44 33.88
N ARG A 276 24.41 -21.15 34.33
CA ARG A 276 23.80 -21.79 35.50
C ARG A 276 23.48 -23.25 35.23
N GLU A 277 22.79 -23.53 34.12
CA GLU A 277 22.44 -24.89 33.72
C GLU A 277 23.70 -25.76 33.50
N GLU A 278 24.76 -25.18 32.91
CA GLU A 278 26.05 -25.85 32.73
C GLU A 278 26.69 -26.24 34.08
N LYS A 279 26.60 -25.33 35.07
CA LYS A 279 27.11 -25.56 36.43
C LYS A 279 26.31 -26.62 37.18
N ASP A 280 25.01 -26.72 36.91
CA ASP A 280 24.14 -27.74 37.49
C ASP A 280 24.11 -29.04 36.66
N TYR A 281 25.02 -29.19 35.69
CA TYR A 281 25.16 -30.35 34.81
C TYR A 281 23.91 -30.66 33.96
N ALA A 282 23.01 -29.69 33.82
CA ALA A 282 21.84 -29.74 32.96
C ALA A 282 22.22 -29.39 31.50
N PHE A 283 23.12 -30.20 30.91
CA PHE A 283 23.80 -29.87 29.66
C PHE A 283 22.86 -29.61 28.47
N ALA A 284 21.74 -30.33 28.39
CA ALA A 284 20.73 -30.12 27.34
C ALA A 284 20.03 -28.75 27.47
N ALA A 285 19.69 -28.35 28.71
CA ALA A 285 19.09 -27.05 28.98
C ALA A 285 20.08 -25.90 28.72
N ALA A 286 21.35 -26.11 29.10
CA ALA A 286 22.43 -25.16 28.81
C ALA A 286 22.62 -24.93 27.30
N GLU A 287 22.60 -26.00 26.50
CA GLU A 287 22.72 -25.90 25.05
C GLU A 287 21.51 -25.17 24.41
N GLN A 288 20.30 -25.47 24.88
CA GLN A 288 19.09 -24.78 24.42
C GLN A 288 19.11 -23.27 24.77
N ALA A 289 19.55 -22.93 25.98
CA ALA A 289 19.69 -21.53 26.40
C ALA A 289 20.72 -20.80 25.52
N LEU A 290 21.86 -21.44 25.23
CA LEU A 290 22.88 -20.88 24.36
C LEU A 290 22.35 -20.57 22.95
N ASP A 291 21.70 -21.56 22.33
CA ASP A 291 21.19 -21.44 20.97
C ASP A 291 20.10 -20.35 20.89
N THR A 292 19.29 -20.23 21.94
CA THR A 292 18.29 -19.16 22.07
C THR A 292 18.95 -17.79 22.18
N GLY A 293 20.00 -17.66 22.99
CA GLY A 293 20.76 -16.42 23.12
C GLY A 293 21.40 -15.98 21.80
N LEU A 294 22.04 -16.91 21.09
CA LEU A 294 22.65 -16.64 19.77
C LEU A 294 21.61 -16.35 18.68
N ALA A 295 20.40 -16.90 18.77
CA ALA A 295 19.31 -16.57 17.86
C ALA A 295 18.78 -15.14 18.08
N PHE A 296 18.77 -14.65 19.32
CA PHE A 296 18.40 -13.27 19.63
C PHE A 296 19.49 -12.27 19.26
N ASP A 297 20.76 -12.63 19.45
CA ASP A 297 21.90 -11.79 19.06
C ASP A 297 23.08 -12.66 18.58
N PRO A 298 23.22 -12.84 17.25
CA PRO A 298 24.34 -13.58 16.67
C PRO A 298 25.70 -12.88 16.82
N SER A 299 25.73 -11.61 17.27
CA SER A 299 26.99 -10.88 17.48
C SER A 299 27.64 -11.16 18.84
N LEU A 300 26.98 -11.95 19.70
CA LEU A 300 27.49 -12.36 21.01
C LEU A 300 28.74 -13.24 20.90
N GLU A 301 29.89 -12.60 20.99
CA GLU A 301 31.22 -13.22 21.05
C GLU A 301 31.30 -14.35 22.08
N MET A 302 30.87 -14.08 23.32
CA MET A 302 30.89 -15.07 24.40
C MET A 302 30.00 -16.28 24.10
N GLY A 303 28.87 -16.09 23.44
CA GLY A 303 27.98 -17.20 23.06
C GLY A 303 28.65 -18.13 22.05
N TRP A 304 29.27 -17.58 21.01
CA TRP A 304 30.02 -18.40 20.04
C TRP A 304 31.23 -19.12 20.66
N MET A 305 31.92 -18.49 21.61
CA MET A 305 32.98 -19.16 22.36
C MET A 305 32.44 -20.38 23.14
N TRP A 306 31.32 -20.23 23.84
CA TRP A 306 30.66 -21.34 24.52
C TRP A 306 30.20 -22.43 23.55
N LYS A 307 29.66 -22.04 22.38
CA LYS A 307 29.24 -23.01 21.36
C LYS A 307 30.42 -23.86 20.88
N GLY A 308 31.56 -23.22 20.62
CA GLY A 308 32.81 -23.92 20.29
C GLY A 308 33.25 -24.91 21.37
N LYS A 309 33.20 -24.52 22.65
CA LYS A 309 33.53 -25.41 23.79
C LYS A 309 32.57 -26.59 23.90
N MET A 310 31.27 -26.37 23.73
CA MET A 310 30.26 -27.43 23.77
C MET A 310 30.47 -28.44 22.63
N LEU A 311 30.69 -27.94 21.40
CA LEU A 311 30.99 -28.78 20.24
C LEU A 311 32.26 -29.62 20.45
N LEU A 312 33.29 -29.04 21.08
CA LEU A 312 34.51 -29.76 21.44
C LEU A 312 34.22 -30.94 22.39
N CYS A 313 33.39 -30.72 23.42
CA CYS A 313 32.96 -31.78 24.34
C CYS A 313 32.10 -32.84 23.64
N GLN A 314 31.36 -32.47 22.59
CA GLN A 314 30.60 -33.39 21.74
C GLN A 314 31.47 -34.14 20.71
N GLN A 315 32.79 -33.92 20.71
CA GLN A 315 33.73 -34.44 19.70
C GLN A 315 33.46 -33.97 18.26
N ARG A 316 32.75 -32.85 18.09
CA ARG A 316 32.53 -32.19 16.80
C ARG A 316 33.69 -31.24 16.52
N PHE A 317 34.90 -31.79 16.44
CA PHE A 317 36.16 -31.03 16.44
C PHE A 317 36.27 -30.06 15.27
N SER A 318 35.91 -30.47 14.05
CA SER A 318 35.99 -29.62 12.86
C SER A 318 35.08 -28.39 12.99
N GLU A 319 33.85 -28.57 13.49
CA GLU A 319 32.90 -27.47 13.69
C GLU A 319 33.34 -26.54 14.83
N ALA A 320 33.82 -27.11 15.93
CA ALA A 320 34.41 -26.34 17.02
C ALA A 320 35.58 -25.49 16.52
N TRP A 321 36.50 -26.08 15.74
CA TRP A 321 37.65 -25.38 15.17
C TRP A 321 37.22 -24.27 14.20
N ASN A 322 36.25 -24.51 13.32
CA ASN A 322 35.77 -23.48 12.37
C ASN A 322 35.18 -22.26 13.10
N ILE A 323 34.42 -22.47 14.17
CA ILE A 323 33.85 -21.39 14.98
C ILE A 323 34.97 -20.65 15.73
N LEU A 324 35.84 -21.38 16.42
CA LEU A 324 36.88 -20.80 17.29
C LEU A 324 38.01 -20.12 16.50
N SER A 325 38.27 -20.55 15.26
CA SER A 325 39.27 -19.95 14.38
C SER A 325 38.78 -18.70 13.64
N GLY A 326 37.48 -18.39 13.72
CA GLY A 326 36.85 -17.27 13.03
C GLY A 326 36.56 -17.50 11.55
N HIS A 327 36.75 -18.73 11.02
CA HIS A 327 36.47 -19.06 9.62
C HIS A 327 34.98 -18.94 9.24
N HIS A 328 34.09 -18.95 10.24
CA HIS A 328 32.65 -18.72 10.04
C HIS A 328 32.21 -17.25 10.10
N GLY A 329 33.14 -16.28 10.25
CA GLY A 329 32.80 -14.87 10.41
C GLY A 329 32.27 -14.49 11.81
N SER A 330 32.32 -15.41 12.78
CA SER A 330 31.92 -15.16 14.17
C SER A 330 32.98 -14.37 14.96
N PRO A 331 32.57 -13.44 15.85
CA PRO A 331 33.44 -12.49 16.53
C PRO A 331 34.19 -13.06 17.74
N VAL A 332 34.71 -14.28 17.68
CA VAL A 332 35.39 -14.90 18.84
C VAL A 332 36.84 -14.39 18.95
N ARG A 333 37.19 -13.60 19.98
CA ARG A 333 38.60 -13.40 20.36
C ARG A 333 39.18 -14.76 20.67
N ARG A 334 40.35 -15.03 20.08
CA ARG A 334 41.03 -16.33 20.13
C ARG A 334 41.15 -16.84 21.57
N ASP A 335 40.24 -17.72 21.99
CA ASP A 335 40.47 -18.65 23.09
C ASP A 335 41.54 -19.63 22.61
N THR A 336 42.80 -19.23 22.76
CA THR A 336 43.96 -19.93 22.22
C THR A 336 44.10 -21.33 22.79
N ALA A 337 43.57 -21.60 23.98
CA ALA A 337 43.63 -22.92 24.60
C ALA A 337 42.61 -23.87 23.98
N THR A 338 41.35 -23.45 23.88
CA THR A 338 40.29 -24.25 23.23
C THR A 338 40.55 -24.45 21.74
N LEU A 339 41.06 -23.42 21.06
CA LEU A 339 41.38 -23.49 19.64
C LEU A 339 42.49 -24.52 19.35
N LYS A 340 43.57 -24.55 20.15
CA LYS A 340 44.67 -25.52 19.98
C LYS A 340 44.19 -26.96 20.11
N LEU A 341 43.35 -27.23 21.11
CA LEU A 341 42.81 -28.56 21.31
C LEU A 341 41.84 -28.93 20.18
N ALA A 342 40.98 -28.01 19.75
CA ALA A 342 40.12 -28.23 18.58
C ALA A 342 40.94 -28.49 17.30
N GLU A 343 42.03 -27.75 17.09
CA GLU A 343 42.94 -27.90 15.94
C GLU A 343 43.64 -29.26 15.93
N GLN A 344 44.08 -29.76 17.08
CA GLN A 344 44.73 -31.07 17.21
C GLN A 344 43.83 -32.22 16.74
N TYR A 345 42.52 -32.10 16.94
CA TYR A 345 41.55 -33.16 16.63
C TYR A 345 40.66 -32.84 15.42
N LYS A 346 40.82 -31.69 14.75
CA LYS A 346 39.90 -31.20 13.71
C LYS A 346 39.67 -32.16 12.53
N ASP A 347 40.65 -33.00 12.22
CA ASP A 347 40.59 -33.96 11.11
C ASP A 347 40.11 -35.36 11.56
N GLN A 348 39.83 -35.52 12.86
CA GLN A 348 39.29 -36.76 13.42
C GLN A 348 37.76 -36.66 13.54
N PRO A 349 36.99 -37.59 12.97
CA PRO A 349 35.53 -37.55 13.09
C PRO A 349 35.06 -37.88 14.52
N LYS A 350 35.80 -38.74 15.25
CA LYS A 350 35.55 -39.10 16.64
C LYS A 350 36.82 -39.73 17.25
N VAL A 351 37.03 -39.53 18.54
CA VAL A 351 38.11 -40.20 19.29
C VAL A 351 37.63 -41.58 19.72
N PRO A 352 38.35 -42.68 19.38
CA PRO A 352 38.03 -44.02 19.85
C PRO A 352 38.27 -44.14 21.35
N ASP A 353 37.64 -45.11 22.01
CA ASP A 353 37.69 -45.27 23.47
C ASP A 353 39.11 -45.30 24.04
N ALA A 354 40.03 -46.02 23.38
CA ALA A 354 41.44 -46.09 23.77
C ALA A 354 42.15 -44.72 23.76
N GLY A 355 41.64 -43.75 23.00
CA GLY A 355 42.17 -42.38 22.92
C GLY A 355 41.52 -41.40 23.90
N ILE A 356 40.45 -41.77 24.61
CA ILE A 356 39.75 -40.88 25.56
C ILE A 356 40.70 -40.36 26.67
N PRO A 357 41.57 -41.18 27.31
CA PRO A 357 42.48 -40.66 28.33
C PRO A 357 43.43 -39.57 27.81
N GLU A 358 43.87 -39.66 26.56
CA GLU A 358 44.70 -38.62 25.95
C GLU A 358 43.89 -37.36 25.64
N LEU A 359 42.63 -37.49 25.21
CA LEU A 359 41.73 -36.36 25.06
C LEU A 359 41.50 -35.65 26.41
N VAL A 360 41.22 -36.38 27.48
CA VAL A 360 41.07 -35.85 28.85
C VAL A 360 42.34 -35.13 29.30
N ARG A 361 43.52 -35.68 28.98
CA ARG A 361 44.81 -35.03 29.22
C ARG A 361 44.93 -33.73 28.46
N GLY A 362 44.49 -33.68 27.21
CA GLY A 362 44.38 -32.46 26.41
C GLY A 362 43.50 -31.41 27.10
N PHE A 363 42.30 -31.78 27.56
CA PHE A 363 41.42 -30.88 28.31
C PHE A 363 42.11 -30.31 29.56
N LYS A 364 42.81 -31.15 30.32
CA LYS A 364 43.56 -30.72 31.52
C LYS A 364 44.71 -29.77 31.18
N ASN A 365 45.53 -30.12 30.19
CA ASN A 365 46.71 -29.34 29.78
C ASN A 365 46.33 -27.98 29.19
N HIS A 366 45.15 -27.86 28.58
CA HIS A 366 44.61 -26.63 28.03
C HIS A 366 43.70 -25.86 29.01
N ASN A 367 43.67 -26.23 30.30
CA ASN A 367 42.84 -25.58 31.33
C ASN A 367 41.33 -25.58 31.00
N LEU A 368 40.85 -26.67 30.40
CA LEU A 368 39.46 -26.91 30.03
C LEU A 368 38.80 -27.97 30.92
N ALA A 369 39.35 -28.26 32.10
CA ALA A 369 38.87 -29.32 32.98
C ALA A 369 37.37 -29.21 33.31
N GLY A 370 36.82 -27.99 33.37
CA GLY A 370 35.38 -27.78 33.57
C GLY A 370 34.45 -28.36 32.48
N GLY A 371 34.98 -28.65 31.28
CA GLY A 371 34.21 -29.29 30.19
C GLY A 371 34.22 -30.82 30.23
N ILE A 372 35.02 -31.43 31.12
CA ILE A 372 35.18 -32.89 31.21
C ILE A 372 33.86 -33.59 31.59
N PRO A 373 33.06 -33.09 32.56
CA PRO A 373 31.72 -33.61 32.82
C PRO A 373 30.84 -33.69 31.56
N ARG A 374 30.76 -32.61 30.78
CA ARG A 374 29.98 -32.57 29.53
C ARG A 374 30.53 -33.54 28.47
N LEU A 375 31.85 -33.64 28.35
CA LEU A 375 32.50 -34.60 27.46
C LEU A 375 32.03 -36.03 27.80
N PHE A 376 32.08 -36.40 29.08
CA PHE A 376 31.66 -37.72 29.53
C PHE A 376 30.15 -37.95 29.41
N TYR A 377 29.34 -36.92 29.67
CA TYR A 377 27.90 -36.96 29.45
C TYR A 377 27.55 -37.37 28.01
N HIS A 378 28.18 -36.76 27.00
CA HIS A 378 27.94 -37.13 25.60
C HIS A 378 28.58 -38.47 25.23
N LEU A 379 29.77 -38.75 25.75
CA LEU A 379 30.48 -40.01 25.52
C LEU A 379 29.69 -41.22 26.00
N ASN A 380 29.16 -41.18 27.22
CA ASN A 380 28.50 -42.29 27.89
C ASN A 380 27.08 -42.55 27.34
N ARG A 381 26.48 -41.56 26.68
CA ARG A 381 25.16 -41.65 26.00
C ARG A 381 25.27 -42.00 24.51
N ALA A 382 26.46 -42.01 23.94
CA ALA A 382 26.72 -42.50 22.58
C ALA A 382 26.78 -44.04 22.56
N PRO A 383 26.90 -44.70 21.38
CA PRO A 383 27.14 -46.15 21.33
C PRO A 383 28.28 -46.55 22.26
N PHE A 384 27.97 -47.48 23.17
CA PHE A 384 28.80 -47.83 24.32
C PHE A 384 29.24 -49.30 24.21
N ASP A 385 30.55 -49.53 24.03
CA ASP A 385 31.15 -50.85 24.13
C ASP A 385 31.82 -50.97 25.52
N PRO A 386 31.27 -51.80 26.43
CA PRO A 386 31.81 -51.96 27.78
C PRO A 386 33.26 -52.42 27.81
N SER A 387 33.68 -53.25 26.84
CA SER A 387 35.00 -53.88 26.82
C SER A 387 36.12 -52.87 26.57
N THR A 388 35.81 -51.76 25.89
CA THR A 388 36.75 -50.66 25.62
C THR A 388 36.47 -49.43 26.46
N ARG A 389 35.20 -49.14 26.75
CA ARG A 389 34.81 -47.91 27.43
C ARG A 389 35.19 -47.93 28.91
N PHE A 390 34.90 -49.01 29.64
CA PHE A 390 35.24 -49.07 31.06
C PHE A 390 36.74 -48.95 31.35
N PRO A 391 37.64 -49.62 30.60
CA PRO A 391 39.08 -49.36 30.73
C PRO A 391 39.47 -47.89 30.47
N ALA A 392 38.80 -47.23 29.52
CA ALA A 392 39.03 -45.81 29.26
C ALA A 392 38.49 -44.91 30.38
N LEU A 393 37.37 -45.25 31.00
CA LEU A 393 36.82 -44.56 32.17
C LEU A 393 37.77 -44.70 33.37
N GLU A 394 38.22 -45.92 33.66
CA GLU A 394 39.19 -46.22 34.73
C GLU A 394 40.48 -45.42 34.57
N ALA A 395 41.09 -45.45 33.38
CA ALA A 395 42.29 -44.68 33.09
C ALA A 395 42.06 -43.15 33.22
N SER A 396 40.87 -42.68 32.86
CA SER A 396 40.50 -41.26 33.01
C SER A 396 40.28 -40.87 34.47
N LEU A 397 39.67 -41.75 35.29
CA LEU A 397 39.52 -41.54 36.74
C LEU A 397 40.89 -41.41 37.40
N MET A 398 41.83 -42.30 37.09
CA MET A 398 43.20 -42.22 37.61
C MET A 398 43.91 -40.92 37.16
N LEU A 399 43.72 -40.49 35.91
CA LEU A 399 44.33 -39.27 35.37
C LEU A 399 43.83 -37.98 36.06
N LEU A 400 42.55 -37.95 36.43
CA LEU A 400 41.93 -36.82 37.13
C LEU A 400 42.25 -36.82 38.63
N ASN A 401 42.55 -38.00 39.19
CA ASN A 401 42.87 -38.20 40.60
C ASN A 401 44.33 -38.70 40.74
N PRO A 402 45.34 -37.84 40.51
CA PRO A 402 46.74 -38.26 40.38
C PRO A 402 47.38 -38.81 41.66
N LYS A 403 46.69 -38.73 42.80
CA LYS A 403 47.13 -39.33 44.07
C LYS A 403 46.82 -40.83 44.14
N ILE A 404 45.98 -41.35 43.26
CA ILE A 404 45.58 -42.76 43.22
C ILE A 404 46.63 -43.54 42.41
N GLU A 405 47.36 -44.44 43.08
CA GLU A 405 48.30 -45.36 42.43
C GLU A 405 47.59 -46.60 41.85
N THR A 406 46.59 -47.12 42.57
CA THR A 406 45.76 -48.25 42.15
C THR A 406 44.30 -47.94 42.43
N LEU A 407 43.44 -48.04 41.42
CA LEU A 407 42.01 -47.79 41.54
C LEU A 407 41.26 -49.11 41.77
N ASN A 408 40.48 -49.21 42.85
CA ASN A 408 39.45 -50.24 42.94
C ASN A 408 38.30 -49.84 42.01
N PHE A 409 38.19 -50.49 40.85
CA PHE A 409 37.15 -50.24 39.86
C PHE A 409 36.58 -51.55 39.36
N SER A 410 35.30 -51.81 39.62
CA SER A 410 34.62 -52.98 39.05
C SER A 410 33.24 -52.62 38.53
N TYR A 411 32.77 -53.37 37.54
CA TYR A 411 31.48 -53.14 36.92
C TYR A 411 30.80 -54.45 36.53
N ALA A 412 29.47 -54.45 36.54
CA ALA A 412 28.64 -55.55 36.08
C ALA A 412 27.33 -55.02 35.49
N PRO A 413 26.71 -55.72 34.53
CA PRO A 413 25.38 -55.33 34.06
C PRO A 413 24.35 -55.45 35.19
N ALA A 414 23.48 -54.44 35.32
CA ALA A 414 22.40 -54.46 36.29
C ALA A 414 21.17 -55.22 35.76
N LYS A 415 20.34 -55.75 36.67
CA LYS A 415 19.06 -56.35 36.30
C LYS A 415 18.12 -55.23 35.86
N GLY A 416 17.61 -55.29 34.63
CA GLY A 416 16.72 -54.26 34.08
C GLY A 416 17.40 -53.22 33.18
N GLY A 417 18.69 -53.38 32.88
CA GLY A 417 19.47 -52.43 32.08
C GLY A 417 20.36 -51.54 32.95
N GLY A 418 21.33 -50.84 32.34
CA GLY A 418 22.33 -50.06 33.05
C GLY A 418 23.39 -50.87 33.78
N TRP A 419 24.13 -50.22 34.67
CA TRP A 419 25.37 -50.74 35.26
C TRP A 419 25.36 -50.72 36.78
N LYS A 420 25.99 -51.76 37.36
CA LYS A 420 26.47 -51.77 38.74
C LYS A 420 27.94 -51.41 38.72
N ILE A 421 28.33 -50.42 39.51
CA ILE A 421 29.70 -49.91 39.56
C ILE A 421 30.16 -49.90 41.01
N ASP A 422 31.36 -50.41 41.25
CA ASP A 422 32.06 -50.30 42.52
C ASP A 422 33.35 -49.50 42.30
N ILE A 423 33.40 -48.34 42.96
CA ILE A 423 34.56 -47.46 43.08
C ILE A 423 34.92 -47.20 44.55
N GLY A 424 34.43 -48.04 45.45
CA GLY A 424 34.66 -47.89 46.88
C GLY A 424 36.11 -48.15 47.27
N ASN A 425 36.48 -47.75 48.49
CA ASN A 425 37.81 -47.91 49.08
C ASN A 425 38.91 -47.15 48.31
N ASN A 426 38.60 -45.98 47.76
CA ASN A 426 39.55 -45.09 47.09
C ASN A 426 39.55 -43.70 47.77
N PRO A 427 40.27 -43.49 48.89
CA PRO A 427 40.17 -42.28 49.70
C PRO A 427 40.52 -40.98 48.99
N ASP A 428 41.40 -41.03 47.98
CA ASP A 428 41.83 -39.89 47.17
C ASP A 428 41.01 -39.72 45.87
N LEU A 429 39.88 -40.43 45.73
CA LEU A 429 38.97 -40.30 44.60
C LEU A 429 37.95 -39.19 44.87
N ASP A 430 38.22 -38.01 44.30
CA ASP A 430 37.36 -36.82 44.38
C ASP A 430 36.67 -36.53 43.04
N ASP A 431 37.41 -36.53 41.93
CA ASP A 431 36.87 -36.21 40.60
C ASP A 431 36.32 -37.47 39.94
N ILE A 432 34.99 -37.61 40.00
CA ILE A 432 34.24 -38.71 39.38
C ILE A 432 33.59 -38.32 38.04
N SER A 433 34.02 -37.21 37.41
CA SER A 433 33.49 -36.74 36.12
C SER A 433 33.39 -37.82 35.03
N PRO A 434 34.30 -38.82 34.94
CA PRO A 434 34.18 -39.92 33.97
C PRO A 434 32.88 -40.73 34.06
N LEU A 435 32.22 -40.74 35.22
CA LEU A 435 30.95 -41.43 35.42
C LEU A 435 29.73 -40.62 34.96
N CYS A 436 29.90 -39.36 34.59
CA CYS A 436 28.79 -38.48 34.22
C CYS A 436 28.04 -39.00 32.97
N GLY A 437 26.71 -39.02 33.03
CA GLY A 437 25.83 -39.51 31.95
C GLY A 437 25.86 -41.01 31.71
N LEU A 438 26.50 -41.78 32.59
CA LEU A 438 26.46 -43.24 32.56
C LEU A 438 25.16 -43.75 33.21
N ASP A 439 24.48 -44.72 32.60
CA ASP A 439 23.27 -45.33 33.15
C ASP A 439 23.62 -46.27 34.33
N ILE A 440 23.77 -45.69 35.52
CA ILE A 440 24.17 -46.39 36.75
C ILE A 440 22.93 -46.75 37.58
N ARG A 441 22.70 -48.04 37.79
CA ARG A 441 21.63 -48.56 38.67
C ARG A 441 22.09 -48.78 40.10
N SER A 442 23.34 -49.17 40.28
CA SER A 442 23.93 -49.41 41.59
C SER A 442 25.32 -48.80 41.62
N LEU A 443 25.57 -47.93 42.59
CA LEU A 443 26.89 -47.36 42.83
C LEU A 443 27.35 -47.65 44.25
N ASN A 444 28.46 -48.37 44.36
CA ASN A 444 29.23 -48.40 45.60
C ASN A 444 30.38 -47.39 45.48
N ALA A 445 30.30 -46.33 46.26
CA ALA A 445 31.31 -45.31 46.39
C ALA A 445 31.68 -45.12 47.88
N GLY A 446 31.61 -46.18 48.70
CA GLY A 446 32.01 -46.10 50.10
C GLY A 446 33.51 -45.82 50.25
N GLY A 447 33.90 -45.00 51.23
CA GLY A 447 35.30 -44.74 51.57
C GLY A 447 36.08 -43.95 50.52
N ILE A 448 35.38 -43.26 49.61
CA ILE A 448 36.01 -42.28 48.71
C ILE A 448 36.11 -40.90 49.35
N GLY A 449 36.75 -39.96 48.66
CA GLY A 449 36.97 -38.59 49.14
C GLY A 449 35.68 -37.77 49.24
N SER A 450 35.63 -36.63 48.56
CA SER A 450 34.48 -35.73 48.52
C SER A 450 33.98 -35.54 47.08
N PRO A 451 33.32 -36.56 46.49
CA PRO A 451 32.82 -36.48 45.12
C PRO A 451 31.73 -35.42 44.96
N ASP A 452 31.66 -34.78 43.79
CA ASP A 452 30.46 -34.01 43.40
C ASP A 452 29.40 -34.99 42.89
N LEU A 453 28.41 -35.29 43.72
CA LEU A 453 27.40 -36.29 43.40
C LEU A 453 26.37 -35.79 42.38
N LYS A 454 26.31 -34.48 42.08
CA LYS A 454 25.41 -33.97 41.04
C LYS A 454 25.71 -34.54 39.66
N LEU A 455 26.96 -34.97 39.43
CA LEU A 455 27.41 -35.64 38.20
C LEU A 455 26.65 -36.95 37.91
N LEU A 456 26.02 -37.55 38.92
CA LEU A 456 25.40 -38.87 38.89
C LEU A 456 23.86 -38.83 38.88
N THR A 457 23.26 -37.66 38.63
CA THR A 457 21.84 -37.38 38.89
C THR A 457 20.85 -37.87 37.83
N GLU A 458 21.24 -38.77 36.94
CA GLU A 458 20.30 -39.31 35.95
C GLU A 458 19.30 -40.30 36.55
N SER A 459 18.08 -40.32 35.99
CA SER A 459 16.94 -41.12 36.47
C SER A 459 17.22 -42.62 36.37
N GLY A 460 16.89 -43.36 37.43
CA GLY A 460 16.96 -44.81 37.44
C GLY A 460 17.97 -45.43 38.40
N MET A 461 18.76 -44.64 39.15
CA MET A 461 19.62 -45.19 40.20
C MET A 461 18.78 -45.78 41.33
N GLU A 462 19.02 -47.06 41.65
CA GLU A 462 18.26 -47.82 42.64
C GLU A 462 19.05 -48.01 43.94
N GLU A 463 20.37 -48.13 43.86
CA GLU A 463 21.24 -48.38 45.00
C GLU A 463 22.44 -47.43 45.01
N LEU A 464 22.63 -46.73 46.12
CA LEU A 464 23.74 -45.81 46.34
C LEU A 464 24.36 -46.05 47.72
N ARG A 465 25.63 -46.46 47.73
CA ARG A 465 26.41 -46.67 48.96
C ARG A 465 27.53 -45.66 49.04
N LEU A 466 27.52 -44.88 50.10
CA LEU A 466 28.43 -43.77 50.39
C LEU A 466 29.07 -43.95 51.78
N SER A 467 29.07 -45.16 52.32
CA SER A 467 29.58 -45.42 53.67
C SER A 467 31.01 -44.90 53.83
N GLY A 468 31.28 -44.07 54.84
CA GLY A 468 32.63 -43.54 55.11
C GLY A 468 33.13 -42.47 54.13
N THR A 469 32.28 -41.97 53.23
CA THR A 469 32.63 -40.83 52.35
C THR A 469 32.66 -39.51 53.10
N ALA A 470 33.47 -38.56 52.63
CA ALA A 470 33.67 -37.26 53.29
C ALA A 470 32.55 -36.22 52.97
N LEU A 471 31.30 -36.67 52.83
CA LEU A 471 30.16 -35.82 52.47
C LEU A 471 29.51 -35.16 53.68
N ASN A 472 29.12 -33.88 53.53
CA ASN A 472 28.54 -33.07 54.60
C ASN A 472 27.02 -32.85 54.45
N HIS A 473 26.48 -32.97 53.23
CA HIS A 473 25.08 -32.62 52.93
C HIS A 473 24.45 -33.59 51.91
N LEU A 474 23.12 -33.75 52.00
CA LEU A 474 22.31 -34.64 51.14
C LEU A 474 21.69 -33.95 49.90
N PHE A 475 21.75 -32.62 49.79
CA PHE A 475 21.03 -31.90 48.74
C PHE A 475 21.54 -32.23 47.32
N GLU A 476 22.76 -32.75 47.20
CA GLU A 476 23.35 -33.17 45.93
C GLU A 476 22.65 -34.41 45.32
N LEU A 477 21.86 -35.12 46.11
CA LEU A 477 21.13 -36.33 45.70
C LEU A 477 19.65 -36.08 45.37
N ASP A 478 19.18 -34.83 45.44
CA ASP A 478 17.76 -34.47 45.36
C ASP A 478 17.04 -34.94 44.07
N GLN A 479 17.79 -35.28 43.01
CA GLN A 479 17.26 -35.77 41.73
C GLN A 479 17.09 -37.30 41.66
N LEU A 480 17.60 -38.07 42.63
CA LEU A 480 17.56 -39.53 42.62
C LEU A 480 16.24 -40.08 43.18
N ALA A 481 15.13 -39.78 42.52
CA ALA A 481 13.79 -40.15 43.01
C ALA A 481 13.51 -41.66 43.06
N ASP A 482 14.23 -42.45 42.24
CA ASP A 482 14.05 -43.90 42.11
C ASP A 482 14.85 -44.72 43.14
N LEU A 483 15.57 -44.04 44.03
CA LEU A 483 16.48 -44.69 44.97
C LEU A 483 15.75 -45.60 45.96
N GLN A 484 16.13 -46.87 45.99
CA GLN A 484 15.57 -47.92 46.84
C GLN A 484 16.47 -48.27 48.01
N VAL A 485 17.79 -48.18 47.83
CA VAL A 485 18.80 -48.49 48.84
C VAL A 485 19.75 -47.30 48.96
N LEU A 486 19.85 -46.73 50.16
CA LEU A 486 20.79 -45.67 50.48
C LEU A 486 21.60 -46.05 51.71
N ASP A 487 22.92 -46.08 51.58
CA ASP A 487 23.85 -46.25 52.70
C ASP A 487 24.70 -44.99 52.83
N ILE A 488 24.48 -44.23 53.89
CA ILE A 488 25.26 -43.04 54.26
C ILE A 488 25.92 -43.21 55.62
N SER A 489 26.12 -44.46 56.04
CA SER A 489 26.77 -44.77 57.31
C SER A 489 28.19 -44.18 57.38
N HIS A 490 28.68 -43.86 58.57
CA HIS A 490 30.04 -43.30 58.74
C HIS A 490 30.34 -42.00 57.96
N THR A 491 29.35 -41.33 57.37
CA THR A 491 29.52 -40.03 56.69
C THR A 491 29.45 -38.86 57.67
N ARG A 492 29.59 -37.62 57.18
CA ARG A 492 29.44 -36.38 57.97
C ARG A 492 28.06 -35.71 57.76
N ILE A 493 27.10 -36.42 57.16
CA ILE A 493 25.76 -35.91 56.87
C ILE A 493 24.93 -35.84 58.17
N ARG A 494 24.76 -34.65 58.73
CA ARG A 494 24.06 -34.49 60.02
C ARG A 494 22.56 -34.21 59.92
N ASN A 495 22.05 -33.90 58.73
CA ASN A 495 20.69 -33.41 58.51
C ASN A 495 19.93 -34.25 57.49
N LEU A 496 18.80 -34.83 57.91
CA LEU A 496 17.92 -35.72 57.13
C LEU A 496 16.59 -35.06 56.70
N ILE A 497 16.47 -33.73 56.74
CA ILE A 497 15.19 -33.00 56.54
C ILE A 497 14.50 -33.28 55.19
N ASN A 498 15.23 -33.72 54.14
CA ASN A 498 14.64 -33.97 52.81
C ASN A 498 14.46 -35.45 52.45
N MET A 499 14.56 -36.38 53.42
CA MET A 499 14.47 -37.83 53.13
C MET A 499 13.13 -38.27 52.51
N VAL A 500 12.07 -37.46 52.67
CA VAL A 500 10.73 -37.75 52.13
C VAL A 500 10.70 -37.73 50.59
N LYS A 501 11.65 -37.03 49.94
CA LYS A 501 11.76 -36.98 48.47
C LYS A 501 12.05 -38.36 47.87
N TYR A 502 12.76 -39.23 48.61
CA TYR A 502 13.11 -40.58 48.20
C TYR A 502 11.94 -41.54 48.49
N SER A 503 10.83 -41.34 47.78
CA SER A 503 9.58 -42.07 48.04
C SER A 503 9.70 -43.59 47.82
N GLN A 504 10.66 -44.04 47.02
CA GLN A 504 10.91 -45.45 46.71
C GLN A 504 11.87 -46.13 47.69
N LEU A 505 12.40 -45.41 48.68
CA LEU A 505 13.42 -45.93 49.58
C LEU A 505 12.88 -47.09 50.42
N THR A 506 13.51 -48.27 50.28
CA THR A 506 13.17 -49.51 50.99
C THR A 506 14.19 -49.85 52.07
N SER A 507 15.45 -49.48 51.90
CA SER A 507 16.52 -49.68 52.88
C SER A 507 17.33 -48.40 53.07
N LEU A 508 17.56 -48.03 54.32
CA LEU A 508 18.38 -46.88 54.69
C LEU A 508 19.38 -47.28 55.77
N ASP A 509 20.65 -46.97 55.57
CA ASP A 509 21.69 -47.06 56.59
C ASP A 509 22.19 -45.66 56.97
N ILE A 510 21.99 -45.30 58.24
CA ILE A 510 22.41 -44.03 58.85
C ILE A 510 23.24 -44.30 60.12
N SER A 511 23.82 -45.49 60.23
CA SER A 511 24.64 -45.86 61.38
C SER A 511 25.97 -45.08 61.43
N ASN A 512 26.45 -44.89 62.65
CA ASN A 512 27.78 -44.34 62.94
C ASN A 512 28.05 -42.94 62.40
N ILE A 513 26.99 -42.13 62.27
CA ILE A 513 27.09 -40.71 61.95
C ILE A 513 27.18 -39.88 63.25
N GLU A 514 28.25 -39.11 63.37
CA GLU A 514 28.49 -38.23 64.52
C GLU A 514 27.64 -36.96 64.44
N GLY A 515 26.92 -36.63 65.52
CA GLY A 515 26.06 -35.45 65.59
C GLY A 515 24.80 -35.52 64.71
N LEU A 516 24.40 -36.70 64.24
CA LEU A 516 23.18 -36.90 63.46
C LEU A 516 21.91 -36.51 64.24
N SER A 517 21.02 -35.77 63.57
CA SER A 517 19.66 -35.51 64.07
C SER A 517 18.64 -36.32 63.26
N ILE A 518 17.83 -37.13 63.95
CA ILE A 518 16.77 -37.94 63.33
C ILE A 518 15.54 -37.06 63.06
N SER A 519 15.24 -36.82 61.78
CA SER A 519 14.06 -36.07 61.36
C SER A 519 12.76 -36.84 61.66
N PRO A 520 11.75 -36.22 62.29
CA PRO A 520 10.42 -36.82 62.44
C PRO A 520 9.75 -37.18 61.11
N GLN A 521 10.14 -36.51 60.02
CA GLN A 521 9.59 -36.74 58.69
C GLN A 521 9.98 -38.11 58.11
N LEU A 522 10.97 -38.80 58.69
CA LEU A 522 11.37 -40.13 58.24
C LEU A 522 10.21 -41.15 58.32
N VAL A 523 9.24 -40.94 59.22
CA VAL A 523 8.01 -41.74 59.30
C VAL A 523 7.15 -41.67 58.03
N TRP A 524 7.33 -40.62 57.22
CA TRP A 524 6.58 -40.45 55.96
C TRP A 524 7.19 -41.22 54.78
N CYS A 525 8.38 -41.81 54.91
CA CYS A 525 8.95 -42.71 53.89
C CYS A 525 8.19 -44.04 53.91
N ARG A 526 7.06 -44.12 53.19
CA ARG A 526 6.08 -45.23 53.29
C ARG A 526 6.64 -46.59 52.86
N ASN A 527 7.58 -46.59 51.92
CA ASN A 527 8.15 -47.83 51.37
C ASN A 527 9.33 -48.38 52.19
N LEU A 528 9.80 -47.65 53.21
CA LEU A 528 10.95 -48.06 54.03
C LEU A 528 10.62 -49.35 54.79
N ARG A 529 11.42 -50.40 54.56
CA ARG A 529 11.29 -51.75 55.13
C ARG A 529 12.40 -52.08 56.13
N SER A 530 13.60 -51.56 55.92
CA SER A 530 14.74 -51.71 56.83
C SER A 530 15.43 -50.37 57.12
N LEU A 531 15.80 -50.18 58.37
CA LEU A 531 16.58 -49.03 58.84
C LEU A 531 17.72 -49.52 59.73
N THR A 532 18.96 -49.27 59.32
CA THR A 532 20.14 -49.47 60.16
C THR A 532 20.52 -48.15 60.83
N VAL A 533 20.69 -48.16 62.16
CA VAL A 533 20.93 -46.95 62.96
C VAL A 533 21.82 -47.27 64.17
N SER A 534 22.62 -46.30 64.64
CA SER A 534 23.43 -46.51 65.86
C SER A 534 22.58 -46.77 67.09
N GLU A 535 23.08 -47.61 68.00
CA GLU A 535 22.38 -48.02 69.23
C GLU A 535 21.91 -46.84 70.10
N LYS A 536 22.64 -45.72 70.11
CA LYS A 536 22.27 -44.48 70.83
C LYS A 536 20.87 -43.91 70.48
N PHE A 537 20.29 -44.30 69.34
CA PHE A 537 18.97 -43.84 68.89
C PHE A 537 17.83 -44.81 69.21
N LYS A 538 18.08 -45.89 69.97
CA LYS A 538 17.07 -46.91 70.36
C LYS A 538 15.81 -46.33 71.01
N ASP A 539 15.96 -45.25 71.77
CA ASP A 539 14.85 -44.59 72.46
C ASP A 539 14.24 -43.42 71.68
N ASN A 540 14.71 -43.14 70.46
CA ASN A 540 14.21 -42.04 69.65
C ASN A 540 12.73 -42.29 69.23
N PRO A 541 11.81 -41.31 69.44
CA PRO A 541 10.38 -41.49 69.11
C PRO A 541 10.12 -41.85 67.64
N THR A 542 10.87 -41.28 66.70
CA THR A 542 10.74 -41.54 65.26
C THR A 542 11.11 -42.99 64.93
N ILE A 543 12.20 -43.50 65.54
CA ILE A 543 12.65 -44.90 65.36
C ILE A 543 11.62 -45.88 65.92
N ARG A 544 11.08 -45.61 67.12
CA ARG A 544 9.99 -46.40 67.71
C ARG A 544 8.72 -46.38 66.83
N ALA A 545 8.37 -45.24 66.27
CA ALA A 545 7.23 -45.11 65.37
C ALA A 545 7.41 -45.94 64.08
N LEU A 546 8.62 -45.96 63.51
CA LEU A 546 8.95 -46.81 62.37
C LEU A 546 8.88 -48.30 62.73
N ALA A 547 9.41 -48.71 63.88
CA ALA A 547 9.30 -50.09 64.37
C ALA A 547 7.84 -50.54 64.52
N ASN A 548 6.98 -49.69 65.10
CA ASN A 548 5.54 -49.95 65.24
C ASN A 548 4.82 -50.06 63.88
N ARG A 549 5.35 -49.41 62.83
CA ARG A 549 4.86 -49.52 61.45
C ARG A 549 5.32 -50.81 60.76
N GLY A 550 6.15 -51.64 61.42
CA GLY A 550 6.68 -52.90 60.87
C GLY A 550 8.00 -52.74 60.11
N VAL A 551 8.72 -51.62 60.27
CA VAL A 551 10.07 -51.46 59.72
C VAL A 551 11.08 -52.26 60.56
N ILE A 552 11.93 -53.05 59.91
CA ILE A 552 13.01 -53.79 60.56
C ILE A 552 14.09 -52.79 60.99
N ILE A 553 14.25 -52.62 62.30
CA ILE A 553 15.30 -51.75 62.86
C ILE A 553 16.52 -52.60 63.22
N ILE A 554 17.66 -52.29 62.62
CA ILE A 554 18.95 -52.93 62.89
C ILE A 554 19.80 -51.93 63.68
N TYR A 555 20.21 -52.32 64.87
CA TYR A 555 21.10 -51.50 65.68
C TYR A 555 22.55 -51.86 65.39
N ALA A 556 23.31 -50.89 64.89
CA ALA A 556 24.75 -51.01 64.70
C ALA A 556 25.48 -50.49 65.95
N ASN A 557 26.52 -51.22 66.35
CA ASN A 557 27.41 -50.86 67.46
C ASN A 557 28.54 -49.95 67.01
#